data_AF-E4Z735-F1
#
_entry.id   AF-E4Z735-F1
#
_cell.length_a   1.000
_cell.length_b   1.000
_cell.length_c   1.000
_cell.angle_alpha   90.00
_cell.angle_beta   90.00
_cell.angle_gamma   90.00
#
_symmetry.space_group_name_H-M   'P 1'
#
loop_
_entity.id
_entity.type
_entity.pdbx_description
1 polymer ?
#
loop_
_entity_poly.entity_id
_entity_poly.type
_entity_poly.pdbx_seq_one_letter_code
_entity_poly.pdbx_strand_id
1 'polypeptide(L)'
;MLSSVRYYADFEVALFEETQKLYHDDSRNKLDAMEVPEYLKFVEKSLDEEEKRANSYLESSTVRPLLTVCEIKLIGDHLASIASRGLSSMMLDKRTDDLTRLYRIFERDAGGLVALKEELNRYVRSQGSSIVVNPEKDSTMVVEMLEFKTNVYNIWKECFSSQTVLHSTIQDALQYIINVRKNRPAELIAKYVDGLMKSGNKSIDDAGLDRKLDEVMSLFRLIHGKDVFEKFYKSDLSKRLLHSRSASDDAEKAMLSKLKEECGGQFTQKLEGMFKDIELSREVMVQYKATPKCPETVFDIELSVNILTTGNWDQQPLVCNVPDSFLNLQEHFRKFYSVKHHQRKLTFAHYNSSLLIIANYKRADGKPRKHELQVSLAQGLILLLFNRADSLTYGEIKEATKMENLTMRRQLHSLSVNPKARILLKESKGKDIKETDRFSWNPDFTYKLYKLKINQVQIKETIEENRETTEQIFQDRQLQIDAAIVRIMKAKKTLSHPELMAALFEQLKFPISPPDLKKRIEHLIERDFIERDPNCATKYAYIA
;
A
#
# COMPACT_ATOMS: atom_id res chain seq x y z
N MET A 1 -52.03 17.85 47.22
CA MET A 1 -52.37 17.67 48.65
C MET A 1 -51.16 17.91 49.57
N LEU A 2 -49.94 17.52 49.19
CA LEU A 2 -48.72 17.83 49.96
C LEU A 2 -48.21 19.26 49.78
N SER A 3 -48.27 19.82 48.56
CA SER A 3 -47.92 21.22 48.27
C SER A 3 -48.82 22.23 48.97
N SER A 4 -50.11 21.92 49.10
CA SER A 4 -51.08 22.70 49.86
C SER A 4 -50.81 22.74 51.38
N VAL A 5 -49.93 21.87 51.91
CA VAL A 5 -49.65 21.72 53.35
C VAL A 5 -48.16 22.01 53.67
N ARG A 6 -47.37 22.57 52.73
CA ARG A 6 -45.94 22.94 52.89
C ARG A 6 -44.94 21.81 53.21
N TYR A 7 -45.36 20.54 53.26
CA TYR A 7 -44.46 19.38 53.51
C TYR A 7 -43.78 18.82 52.26
N TYR A 8 -44.10 19.36 51.07
CA TYR A 8 -43.60 18.80 49.81
C TYR A 8 -42.06 18.87 49.69
N ALA A 9 -41.45 19.95 50.18
CA ALA A 9 -40.01 20.12 50.16
C ALA A 9 -39.26 19.08 51.02
N ASP A 10 -39.75 18.80 52.23
CA ASP A 10 -39.15 17.78 53.11
C ASP A 10 -39.31 16.36 52.53
N PHE A 11 -40.47 16.09 51.92
CA PHE A 11 -40.70 14.84 51.19
C PHE A 11 -39.77 14.70 49.97
N GLU A 12 -39.58 15.77 49.19
CA GLU A 12 -38.75 15.77 47.99
C GLU A 12 -37.28 15.47 48.32
N VAL A 13 -36.75 16.03 49.42
CA VAL A 13 -35.39 15.70 49.91
C VAL A 13 -35.27 14.23 50.27
N ALA A 14 -36.19 13.71 51.10
CA ALA A 14 -36.15 12.30 51.51
C ALA A 14 -36.33 11.34 50.33
N LEU A 15 -37.17 11.71 49.35
CA LEU A 15 -37.37 10.96 48.11
C LEU A 15 -36.06 10.85 47.33
N PHE A 16 -35.35 11.96 47.11
CA PHE A 16 -34.08 11.92 46.39
C PHE A 16 -33.01 11.11 47.11
N GLU A 17 -32.89 11.24 48.44
CA GLU A 17 -31.91 10.49 49.22
C GLU A 17 -32.14 8.98 49.16
N GLU A 18 -33.39 8.52 49.31
CA GLU A 18 -33.71 7.09 49.25
C GLU A 18 -33.63 6.54 47.82
N THR A 19 -34.07 7.30 46.81
CA THR A 19 -33.90 6.92 45.39
C THR A 19 -32.43 6.81 45.01
N GLN A 20 -31.59 7.73 45.52
CA GLN A 20 -30.15 7.69 45.28
C GLN A 20 -29.51 6.43 45.87
N LYS A 21 -29.84 6.07 47.12
CA LYS A 21 -29.33 4.84 47.75
C LYS A 21 -29.79 3.59 47.00
N LEU A 22 -31.09 3.51 46.68
CA LEU A 22 -31.67 2.38 45.98
C LEU A 22 -30.96 2.13 44.64
N TYR A 23 -30.88 3.14 43.77
CA TYR A 23 -30.28 2.96 42.45
C TYR A 23 -28.75 2.84 42.49
N HIS A 24 -28.09 3.39 43.50
CA HIS A 24 -26.66 3.15 43.71
C HIS A 24 -26.37 1.67 44.02
N ASP A 25 -27.14 1.07 44.93
CA ASP A 25 -26.92 -0.32 45.33
C ASP A 25 -27.37 -1.30 44.24
N ASP A 26 -28.52 -1.04 43.61
CA ASP A 26 -29.03 -1.86 42.50
C ASP A 26 -28.09 -1.83 41.29
N SER A 27 -27.63 -0.64 40.87
CA SER A 27 -26.73 -0.52 39.71
C SER A 27 -25.46 -1.33 39.92
N ARG A 28 -24.82 -1.21 41.09
CA ARG A 28 -23.59 -1.93 41.42
C ARG A 28 -23.81 -3.44 41.45
N ASN A 29 -24.82 -3.91 42.18
CA ASN A 29 -25.11 -5.34 42.30
C ASN A 29 -25.45 -5.97 40.93
N LYS A 30 -26.23 -5.26 40.10
CA LYS A 30 -26.61 -5.74 38.78
C LYS A 30 -25.42 -5.75 37.83
N LEU A 31 -24.62 -4.70 37.79
CA LEU A 31 -23.45 -4.61 36.91
C LEU A 31 -22.39 -5.68 37.22
N ASP A 32 -22.27 -6.11 38.47
CA ASP A 32 -21.40 -7.22 38.88
C ASP A 32 -22.00 -8.59 38.55
N ALA A 33 -23.32 -8.73 38.59
CA ALA A 33 -24.02 -10.00 38.40
C ALA A 33 -24.35 -10.35 36.94
N MET A 34 -24.37 -9.38 36.01
CA MET A 34 -24.82 -9.59 34.62
C MET A 34 -23.87 -8.98 33.58
N GLU A 35 -24.08 -9.37 32.32
CA GLU A 35 -23.36 -8.78 31.20
C GLU A 35 -23.88 -7.36 30.89
N VAL A 36 -23.00 -6.53 30.31
CA VAL A 36 -23.34 -5.14 29.97
C VAL A 36 -24.61 -5.01 29.09
N PRO A 37 -24.84 -5.84 28.04
CA PRO A 37 -26.07 -5.75 27.26
C PRO A 37 -27.35 -5.95 28.08
N GLU A 38 -27.32 -6.83 29.07
CA GLU A 38 -28.45 -7.08 29.98
C GLU A 38 -28.62 -5.92 30.96
N TYR A 39 -27.50 -5.40 31.48
CA TYR A 39 -27.50 -4.20 32.33
C TYR A 39 -28.12 -2.99 31.61
N LEU A 40 -27.78 -2.76 30.34
CA LEU A 40 -28.35 -1.67 29.56
C LEU A 40 -29.88 -1.81 29.37
N LYS A 41 -30.40 -3.04 29.22
CA LYS A 41 -31.85 -3.30 29.18
C LYS A 41 -32.50 -3.01 30.53
N PHE A 42 -31.84 -3.38 31.62
CA PHE A 42 -32.28 -3.04 32.96
C PHE A 42 -32.35 -1.52 33.16
N VAL A 43 -31.30 -0.77 32.80
CA VAL A 43 -31.29 0.69 32.89
C VAL A 43 -32.42 1.33 32.08
N GLU A 44 -32.61 0.91 30.83
CA GLU A 44 -33.70 1.42 29.98
C GLU A 44 -35.07 1.17 30.62
N LYS A 45 -35.31 -0.04 31.11
CA LYS A 45 -36.56 -0.41 31.77
C LYS A 45 -36.77 0.38 33.07
N SER A 46 -35.74 0.51 33.90
CA SER A 46 -35.82 1.23 35.17
C SER A 46 -36.12 2.71 34.98
N LEU A 47 -35.52 3.36 33.97
CA LEU A 47 -35.80 4.76 33.66
C LEU A 47 -37.22 4.96 33.14
N ASP A 48 -37.72 4.08 32.26
CA ASP A 48 -39.10 4.14 31.74
C ASP A 48 -40.14 3.89 32.85
N GLU A 49 -39.90 2.92 33.73
CA GLU A 49 -40.76 2.65 34.89
C GLU A 49 -40.78 3.83 35.88
N GLU A 50 -39.62 4.42 36.17
CA GLU A 50 -39.52 5.56 37.10
C GLU A 50 -40.12 6.83 36.50
N GLU A 51 -39.97 7.07 35.20
CA GLU A 51 -40.62 8.18 34.50
C GLU A 51 -42.15 8.06 34.53
N LYS A 52 -42.70 6.87 34.24
CA LYS A 52 -44.14 6.60 34.34
C LYS A 52 -44.65 6.77 35.76
N ARG A 53 -43.90 6.26 36.74
CA ARG A 53 -44.23 6.35 38.16
C ARG A 53 -44.23 7.81 38.63
N ALA A 54 -43.16 8.55 38.34
CA ALA A 54 -43.02 9.95 38.70
C ALA A 54 -44.15 10.80 38.11
N ASN A 55 -44.48 10.62 36.84
CA ASN A 55 -45.58 11.35 36.18
C ASN A 55 -46.97 11.00 36.73
N SER A 56 -47.14 9.85 37.37
CA SER A 56 -48.45 9.42 37.87
C SER A 56 -48.88 10.12 39.17
N TYR A 57 -47.93 10.49 40.05
CA TYR A 57 -48.26 11.04 41.37
C TYR A 57 -47.35 12.16 41.89
N LEU A 58 -46.22 12.47 41.25
CA LEU A 58 -45.34 13.57 41.66
C LEU A 58 -45.73 14.89 40.97
N GLU A 59 -45.28 16.01 41.55
CA GLU A 59 -45.38 17.29 40.89
C GLU A 59 -44.44 17.35 39.69
N SER A 60 -44.87 18.07 38.65
CA SER A 60 -44.11 18.19 37.39
C SER A 60 -42.71 18.79 37.58
N SER A 61 -42.51 19.62 38.61
CA SER A 61 -41.20 20.18 38.98
C SER A 61 -40.22 19.12 39.49
N THR A 62 -40.70 18.03 40.08
CA THR A 62 -39.91 16.98 40.75
C THR A 62 -39.48 15.87 39.80
N VAL A 63 -40.26 15.63 38.74
CA VAL A 63 -40.04 14.52 37.79
C VAL A 63 -38.65 14.60 37.15
N ARG A 64 -38.26 15.76 36.61
CA ARG A 64 -36.97 15.89 35.92
C ARG A 64 -35.76 15.78 36.86
N PRO A 65 -35.74 16.45 38.04
CA PRO A 65 -34.70 16.23 39.04
C PRO A 65 -34.58 14.77 39.47
N LEU A 66 -35.69 14.07 39.74
CA LEU A 66 -35.67 12.66 40.12
C LEU A 66 -35.02 11.79 39.03
N LEU A 67 -35.44 11.95 37.78
CA LEU A 67 -34.86 11.21 36.65
C LEU A 67 -33.37 11.51 36.48
N THR A 68 -32.93 12.73 36.78
CA THR A 68 -31.51 13.09 36.74
C THR A 68 -30.71 12.33 37.81
N VAL A 69 -31.26 12.16 39.02
CA VAL A 69 -30.65 11.33 40.07
C VAL A 69 -30.53 9.87 39.60
N CYS A 70 -31.58 9.32 38.99
CA CYS A 70 -31.55 7.97 38.43
C CYS A 70 -30.51 7.83 37.31
N GLU A 71 -30.43 8.79 36.40
CA GLU A 71 -29.43 8.83 35.32
C GLU A 71 -28.01 8.84 35.87
N ILE A 72 -27.72 9.68 36.89
CA ILE A 72 -26.41 9.72 37.53
C ILE A 72 -26.07 8.37 38.18
N LYS A 73 -27.00 7.76 38.93
CA LYS A 73 -26.73 6.51 39.66
C LYS A 73 -26.69 5.26 38.81
N LEU A 74 -27.53 5.18 37.77
CA LEU A 74 -27.58 4.03 36.86
C LEU A 74 -26.53 4.11 35.75
N ILE A 75 -26.16 5.32 35.32
CA ILE A 75 -25.31 5.54 34.14
C ILE A 75 -24.02 6.26 34.55
N GLY A 76 -24.15 7.49 35.06
CA GLY A 76 -23.03 8.41 35.31
C GLY A 76 -21.90 7.80 36.15
N ASP A 77 -22.24 7.25 37.31
CA ASP A 77 -21.29 6.62 38.25
C ASP A 77 -20.57 5.40 37.64
N HIS A 78 -21.12 4.79 36.58
CA HIS A 78 -20.65 3.51 36.00
C HIS A 78 -20.17 3.61 34.56
N LEU A 79 -20.14 4.81 33.94
CA LEU A 79 -19.83 5.01 32.52
C LEU A 79 -18.56 4.29 32.07
N ALA A 80 -17.46 4.43 32.82
CA ALA A 80 -16.18 3.81 32.48
C ALA A 80 -16.24 2.27 32.54
N SER A 81 -16.96 1.71 33.53
CA SER A 81 -17.13 0.27 33.69
C SER A 81 -17.99 -0.31 32.57
N ILE A 82 -19.11 0.35 32.26
CA ILE A 82 -20.03 -0.06 31.18
C ILE A 82 -19.31 -0.02 29.83
N ALA A 83 -18.58 1.06 29.54
CA ALA A 83 -17.83 1.20 28.30
C ALA A 83 -16.76 0.10 28.16
N SER A 84 -15.84 0.00 29.13
CA SER A 84 -14.69 -0.90 29.06
C SER A 84 -15.06 -2.39 29.04
N ARG A 85 -16.10 -2.80 29.79
CA ARG A 85 -16.53 -4.21 29.83
C ARG A 85 -17.43 -4.58 28.65
N GLY A 86 -18.19 -3.63 28.11
CA GLY A 86 -19.25 -3.91 27.15
C GLY A 86 -18.92 -3.61 25.69
N LEU A 87 -18.22 -2.51 25.40
CA LEU A 87 -18.09 -2.03 24.02
C LEU A 87 -17.32 -3.04 23.15
N SER A 88 -16.18 -3.51 23.65
CA SER A 88 -15.28 -4.37 22.86
C SER A 88 -15.93 -5.69 22.42
N SER A 89 -16.67 -6.36 23.32
CA SER A 89 -17.37 -7.61 22.99
C SER A 89 -18.54 -7.36 22.03
N MET A 90 -19.36 -6.34 22.29
CA MET A 90 -20.48 -5.99 21.40
C MET A 90 -20.03 -5.61 19.98
N MET A 91 -18.89 -4.93 19.85
CA MET A 91 -18.30 -4.60 18.55
C MET A 91 -17.78 -5.84 17.81
N LEU A 92 -17.15 -6.79 18.50
CA LEU A 92 -16.66 -8.05 17.91
C LEU A 92 -17.81 -8.93 17.42
N ASP A 93 -18.85 -9.08 18.25
CA ASP A 93 -20.00 -9.93 17.97
C ASP A 93 -21.05 -9.24 17.07
N LYS A 94 -20.79 -7.98 16.67
CA LYS A 94 -21.68 -7.14 15.85
C LYS A 94 -23.10 -7.03 16.43
N ARG A 95 -23.21 -6.86 17.75
CA ARG A 95 -24.50 -6.71 18.47
C ARG A 95 -25.06 -5.30 18.27
N THR A 96 -25.58 -5.01 17.08
CA THR A 96 -26.04 -3.67 16.66
C THR A 96 -27.14 -3.09 17.54
N ASP A 97 -28.11 -3.89 17.96
CA ASP A 97 -29.19 -3.45 18.85
C ASP A 97 -28.66 -2.99 20.22
N ASP A 98 -27.71 -3.75 20.78
CA ASP A 98 -27.13 -3.46 22.08
C ASP A 98 -26.17 -2.26 22.00
N LEU A 99 -25.44 -2.08 20.88
CA LEU A 99 -24.62 -0.90 20.61
C LEU A 99 -25.47 0.37 20.43
N THR A 100 -26.61 0.25 19.78
CA THR A 100 -27.57 1.36 19.61
C THR A 100 -28.15 1.75 20.97
N ARG A 101 -28.49 0.76 21.82
CA ARG A 101 -28.93 1.00 23.20
C ARG A 101 -27.83 1.66 24.03
N LEU A 102 -26.59 1.17 23.93
CA LEU A 102 -25.43 1.76 24.61
C LEU A 102 -25.31 3.24 24.26
N TYR A 103 -25.33 3.58 22.97
CA TYR A 103 -25.19 4.96 22.51
C TYR A 103 -26.32 5.86 23.03
N ARG A 104 -27.58 5.43 22.90
CA ARG A 104 -28.73 6.20 23.38
C ARG A 104 -28.70 6.42 24.90
N ILE A 105 -28.24 5.45 25.68
CA ILE A 105 -28.08 5.58 27.14
C ILE A 105 -26.95 6.56 27.46
N PHE A 106 -25.82 6.46 26.75
CA PHE A 106 -24.67 7.34 26.95
C PHE A 106 -24.94 8.78 26.52
N GLU A 107 -25.87 9.01 25.59
CA GLU A 107 -26.29 10.35 25.17
C GLU A 107 -27.05 11.12 26.28
N ARG A 108 -27.57 10.41 27.29
CA ARG A 108 -28.29 11.01 28.42
C ARG A 108 -27.37 11.65 29.47
N ASP A 109 -26.07 11.31 29.45
CA ASP A 109 -25.07 11.84 30.38
C ASP A 109 -24.01 12.66 29.65
N ALA A 110 -23.60 13.79 30.22
CA ALA A 110 -22.63 14.70 29.61
C ALA A 110 -21.23 14.06 29.43
N GLY A 111 -20.84 13.11 30.29
CA GLY A 111 -19.60 12.35 30.21
C GLY A 111 -19.69 11.10 29.33
N GLY A 112 -20.90 10.68 28.94
CA GLY A 112 -21.10 9.43 28.19
C GLY A 112 -20.37 9.43 26.84
N LEU A 113 -20.52 10.49 26.05
CA LEU A 113 -19.83 10.57 24.76
C LEU A 113 -18.30 10.54 24.90
N VAL A 114 -17.75 11.11 25.97
CA VAL A 114 -16.30 11.08 26.26
C VAL A 114 -15.85 9.66 26.57
N ALA A 115 -16.55 8.96 27.46
CA ALA A 115 -16.25 7.57 27.80
C ALA A 115 -16.35 6.64 26.57
N LEU A 116 -17.39 6.81 25.75
CA LEU A 116 -17.55 6.04 24.51
C LEU A 116 -16.43 6.33 23.52
N LYS A 117 -16.02 7.60 23.38
CA LYS A 117 -14.91 8.00 22.52
C LYS A 117 -13.60 7.32 22.92
N GLU A 118 -13.27 7.35 24.21
CA GLU A 118 -12.03 6.75 24.72
C GLU A 118 -12.00 5.24 24.50
N GLU A 119 -13.09 4.55 24.81
CA GLU A 119 -13.15 3.10 24.64
C GLU A 119 -13.21 2.69 23.17
N LEU A 120 -13.92 3.44 22.31
CA LEU A 120 -13.92 3.19 20.87
C LEU A 120 -12.52 3.36 20.28
N ASN A 121 -11.78 4.39 20.71
CA ASN A 121 -10.39 4.57 20.30
C ASN A 121 -9.52 3.38 20.72
N ARG A 122 -9.67 2.91 21.96
CA ARG A 122 -8.95 1.75 22.50
C ARG A 122 -9.27 0.48 21.72
N TYR A 123 -10.55 0.20 21.46
CA TYR A 123 -11.00 -0.94 20.67
C TYR A 123 -10.40 -0.91 19.26
N VAL A 124 -10.56 0.20 18.54
CA VAL A 124 -10.09 0.32 17.16
C VAL A 124 -8.57 0.14 17.10
N ARG A 125 -7.83 0.76 18.03
CA ARG A 125 -6.37 0.61 18.14
C ARG A 125 -5.94 -0.82 18.44
N SER A 126 -6.58 -1.48 19.40
CA SER A 126 -6.21 -2.86 19.77
C SER A 126 -6.44 -3.83 18.62
N GLN A 127 -7.67 -3.83 18.06
CA GLN A 127 -8.03 -4.76 16.98
C GLN A 127 -7.24 -4.48 15.70
N GLY A 128 -7.15 -3.23 15.26
CA GLY A 128 -6.40 -2.89 14.05
C GLY A 128 -4.90 -3.13 14.20
N SER A 129 -4.31 -2.94 15.40
CA SER A 129 -2.89 -3.25 15.61
C SER A 129 -2.60 -4.74 15.44
N SER A 130 -3.51 -5.63 15.84
CA SER A 130 -3.34 -7.08 15.64
C SER A 130 -3.26 -7.46 14.15
N ILE A 131 -3.91 -6.69 13.27
CA ILE A 131 -3.90 -6.90 11.81
C ILE A 131 -2.58 -6.38 11.21
N VAL A 132 -2.15 -5.17 11.58
CA VAL A 132 -1.00 -4.51 10.95
C VAL A 132 0.33 -5.00 11.52
N VAL A 133 0.42 -5.22 12.84
CA VAL A 133 1.68 -5.51 13.55
C VAL A 133 2.22 -6.90 13.23
N ASN A 134 1.34 -7.90 13.07
CA ASN A 134 1.73 -9.29 12.88
C ASN A 134 2.30 -9.55 11.46
N PRO A 135 3.59 -9.87 11.30
CA PRO A 135 4.19 -10.13 9.99
C PRO A 135 3.61 -11.36 9.27
N GLU A 136 3.06 -12.33 9.99
CA GLU A 136 2.44 -13.52 9.40
C GLU A 136 1.17 -13.18 8.60
N LYS A 137 0.52 -12.06 8.95
CA LYS A 137 -0.67 -11.54 8.29
C LYS A 137 -0.35 -10.57 7.14
N ASP A 138 0.91 -10.34 6.79
CA ASP A 138 1.29 -9.38 5.73
C ASP A 138 0.57 -9.66 4.39
N SER A 139 0.29 -10.93 4.07
CA SER A 139 -0.39 -11.33 2.83
C SER A 139 -1.88 -10.97 2.80
N THR A 140 -2.54 -10.94 3.96
CA THR A 140 -3.97 -10.65 4.11
C THR A 140 -4.24 -9.27 4.72
N MET A 141 -3.20 -8.57 5.19
CA MET A 141 -3.27 -7.31 5.93
C MET A 141 -4.18 -6.27 5.26
N VAL A 142 -4.05 -6.06 3.95
CA VAL A 142 -4.83 -5.03 3.24
C VAL A 142 -6.31 -5.41 3.19
N VAL A 143 -6.62 -6.69 2.95
CA VAL A 143 -7.99 -7.20 2.89
C VAL A 143 -8.64 -7.14 4.27
N GLU A 144 -7.97 -7.69 5.29
CA GLU A 144 -8.46 -7.65 6.68
C GLU A 144 -8.65 -6.21 7.18
N MET A 145 -7.75 -5.29 6.81
CA MET A 145 -7.85 -3.88 7.20
C MET A 145 -9.02 -3.17 6.49
N LEU A 146 -9.30 -3.47 5.22
CA LEU A 146 -10.47 -2.95 4.50
C LEU A 146 -11.78 -3.45 5.10
N GLU A 147 -11.85 -4.74 5.43
CA GLU A 147 -13.01 -5.35 6.07
C GLU A 147 -13.23 -4.78 7.48
N PHE A 148 -12.17 -4.69 8.28
CA PHE A 148 -12.21 -4.09 9.61
C PHE A 148 -12.68 -2.63 9.55
N LYS A 149 -12.10 -1.82 8.66
CA LYS A 149 -12.51 -0.43 8.44
C LYS A 149 -14.00 -0.35 8.08
N THR A 150 -14.45 -1.16 7.13
CA THR A 150 -15.85 -1.19 6.69
C THR A 150 -16.79 -1.55 7.84
N ASN A 151 -16.46 -2.58 8.62
CA ASN A 151 -17.26 -3.01 9.77
C ASN A 151 -17.40 -1.88 10.81
N VAL A 152 -16.30 -1.20 11.17
CA VAL A 152 -16.33 -0.11 12.15
C VAL A 152 -17.15 1.08 11.64
N TYR A 153 -17.05 1.44 10.35
CA TYR A 153 -17.85 2.52 9.79
C TYR A 153 -19.34 2.18 9.68
N ASN A 154 -19.69 0.93 9.38
CA ASN A 154 -21.08 0.49 9.36
C ASN A 154 -21.70 0.59 10.75
N ILE A 155 -21.01 0.12 11.79
CA ILE A 155 -21.47 0.26 13.18
C ILE A 155 -21.62 1.73 13.57
N TRP A 156 -20.64 2.58 13.22
CA TRP A 156 -20.74 4.01 13.50
C TRP A 156 -21.96 4.65 12.82
N LYS A 157 -22.23 4.28 11.57
CA LYS A 157 -23.35 4.81 10.79
C LYS A 157 -24.70 4.33 11.34
N GLU A 158 -24.82 3.04 11.65
CA GLU A 158 -26.07 2.40 12.06
C GLU A 158 -26.38 2.59 13.55
N CYS A 159 -25.39 2.42 14.44
CA CYS A 159 -25.59 2.39 15.89
C CYS A 159 -25.32 3.72 16.59
N PHE A 160 -24.44 4.57 16.03
CA PHE A 160 -23.98 5.80 16.70
C PHE A 160 -24.49 7.08 16.02
N SER A 161 -25.62 6.99 15.31
CA SER A 161 -26.32 8.12 14.67
C SER A 161 -25.42 9.00 13.79
N SER A 162 -24.38 8.43 13.19
CA SER A 162 -23.37 9.17 12.40
C SER A 162 -22.71 10.33 13.14
N GLN A 163 -22.48 10.19 14.45
CA GLN A 163 -21.89 11.26 15.27
C GLN A 163 -20.46 11.63 14.81
N THR A 164 -20.23 12.92 14.57
CA THR A 164 -19.00 13.47 13.96
C THR A 164 -17.76 13.28 14.84
N VAL A 165 -17.92 13.40 16.16
CA VAL A 165 -16.84 13.20 17.14
C VAL A 165 -16.34 11.75 17.13
N LEU A 166 -17.24 10.78 16.98
CA LEU A 166 -16.86 9.36 16.90
C LEU A 166 -16.23 9.03 15.54
N HIS A 167 -16.72 9.63 14.46
CA HIS A 167 -16.12 9.49 13.13
C HIS A 167 -14.65 9.93 13.10
N SER A 168 -14.36 11.14 13.59
CA SER A 168 -12.98 11.65 13.69
C SER A 168 -12.12 10.76 14.57
N THR A 169 -12.66 10.26 15.69
CA THR A 169 -11.95 9.32 16.57
C THR A 169 -11.58 8.01 15.88
N ILE A 170 -12.49 7.44 15.08
CA ILE A 170 -12.23 6.24 14.28
C ILE A 170 -11.15 6.55 13.23
N GLN A 171 -11.26 7.68 12.54
CA GLN A 171 -10.31 8.09 11.51
C GLN A 171 -8.89 8.26 12.10
N ASP A 172 -8.76 8.95 13.23
CA ASP A 172 -7.50 9.16 13.93
C ASP A 172 -6.91 7.84 14.44
N ALA A 173 -7.76 6.93 14.94
CA ALA A 173 -7.31 5.60 15.36
C ALA A 173 -6.80 4.76 14.19
N LEU A 174 -7.53 4.72 13.07
CA LEU A 174 -7.12 4.00 11.86
C LEU A 174 -5.83 4.60 11.27
N GLN A 175 -5.70 5.92 11.25
CA GLN A 175 -4.49 6.62 10.81
C GLN A 175 -3.31 6.30 11.73
N TYR A 176 -3.51 6.26 13.04
CA TYR A 176 -2.45 5.86 13.97
C TYR A 176 -1.98 4.43 13.67
N ILE A 177 -2.89 3.46 13.61
CA ILE A 177 -2.59 2.03 13.46
C ILE A 177 -1.83 1.74 12.16
N ILE A 178 -2.31 2.26 11.03
CA ILE A 178 -1.72 1.97 9.72
C ILE A 178 -0.30 2.52 9.60
N ASN A 179 0.07 3.49 10.44
CA ASN A 179 1.39 4.11 10.44
C ASN A 179 2.34 3.58 11.52
N VAL A 180 1.88 2.67 12.41
CA VAL A 180 2.73 2.05 13.45
C VAL A 180 3.93 1.32 12.83
N ARG A 181 3.73 0.61 11.71
CA ARG A 181 4.80 -0.11 10.98
C ARG A 181 5.52 0.73 9.91
N LYS A 182 5.42 2.06 9.98
CA LYS A 182 6.14 3.00 9.09
C LYS A 182 5.88 2.73 7.61
N ASN A 183 6.81 2.04 6.93
CA ASN A 183 6.83 1.88 5.48
C ASN A 183 6.07 0.63 4.99
N ARG A 184 5.94 -0.41 5.82
CA ARG A 184 5.43 -1.73 5.38
C ARG A 184 3.99 -1.66 4.85
N PRO A 185 3.05 -0.95 5.49
CA PRO A 185 1.67 -0.88 4.98
C PRO A 185 1.58 -0.21 3.61
N ALA A 186 2.39 0.82 3.34
CA ALA A 186 2.42 1.49 2.04
C ALA A 186 2.90 0.55 0.91
N GLU A 187 3.92 -0.27 1.18
CA GLU A 187 4.39 -1.32 0.25
C GLU A 187 3.29 -2.36 -0.01
N LEU A 188 2.66 -2.88 1.05
CA LEU A 188 1.62 -3.91 0.92
C LEU A 188 0.41 -3.39 0.13
N ILE A 189 0.02 -2.12 0.35
CA ILE A 189 -1.04 -1.47 -0.44
C ILE A 189 -0.65 -1.38 -1.92
N ALA A 190 0.59 -0.96 -2.25
CA ALA A 190 1.05 -0.92 -3.63
C ALA A 190 1.00 -2.30 -4.30
N LYS A 191 1.46 -3.34 -3.61
CA LYS A 191 1.43 -4.73 -4.09
C LYS A 191 0.02 -5.27 -4.25
N TYR A 192 -0.89 -4.89 -3.36
CA TYR A 192 -2.30 -5.27 -3.46
C TYR A 192 -2.94 -4.64 -4.70
N VAL A 193 -2.69 -3.33 -4.95
CA VAL A 193 -3.15 -2.66 -6.17
C VAL A 193 -2.57 -3.33 -7.42
N ASP A 194 -1.27 -3.62 -7.46
CA ASP A 194 -0.67 -4.34 -8.59
C ASP A 194 -1.32 -5.72 -8.82
N GLY A 195 -1.65 -6.42 -7.73
CA GLY A 195 -2.42 -7.67 -7.78
C GLY A 195 -3.79 -7.50 -8.44
N LEU A 196 -4.53 -6.45 -8.09
CA LEU A 196 -5.83 -6.12 -8.67
C LEU A 196 -5.74 -5.77 -10.16
N MET A 197 -4.70 -5.02 -10.55
CA MET A 197 -4.54 -4.46 -11.90
C MET A 197 -3.97 -5.44 -12.93
N LYS A 198 -3.61 -6.67 -12.55
CA LYS A 198 -3.06 -7.68 -13.46
C LYS A 198 -4.16 -8.41 -14.24
N SER A 199 -3.93 -8.65 -15.52
CA SER A 199 -4.84 -9.33 -16.48
C SER A 199 -5.27 -10.77 -16.15
N GLY A 200 -4.80 -11.32 -15.03
CA GLY A 200 -5.26 -12.61 -14.49
C GLY A 200 -6.56 -12.54 -13.68
N ASN A 201 -6.97 -11.36 -13.21
CA ASN A 201 -8.17 -11.16 -12.39
C ASN A 201 -9.45 -10.97 -13.21
N LYS A 202 -9.70 -11.86 -14.19
CA LYS A 202 -10.89 -11.79 -15.06
C LYS A 202 -12.23 -12.03 -14.33
N SER A 203 -12.22 -12.25 -13.02
CA SER A 203 -13.42 -12.47 -12.21
C SER A 203 -14.11 -11.18 -11.78
N ILE A 204 -13.46 -10.02 -11.91
CA ILE A 204 -13.99 -8.72 -11.51
C ILE A 204 -14.27 -7.91 -12.79
N ASP A 205 -15.47 -7.37 -12.90
CA ASP A 205 -15.84 -6.43 -13.95
C ASP A 205 -15.22 -5.05 -13.71
N ASP A 206 -15.19 -4.19 -14.72
CA ASP A 206 -14.54 -2.87 -14.60
C ASP A 206 -15.16 -2.02 -13.47
N ALA A 207 -16.48 -2.12 -13.26
CA ALA A 207 -17.18 -1.42 -12.19
C ALA A 207 -16.81 -1.97 -10.80
N GLY A 208 -16.70 -3.29 -10.64
CA GLY A 208 -16.24 -3.92 -9.40
C GLY A 208 -14.77 -3.59 -9.11
N LEU A 209 -13.94 -3.51 -10.15
CA LEU A 209 -12.54 -3.12 -10.02
C LEU A 209 -12.43 -1.68 -9.53
N ASP A 210 -13.17 -0.74 -10.13
CA ASP A 210 -13.18 0.67 -9.73
C ASP A 210 -13.60 0.85 -8.26
N ARG A 211 -14.65 0.14 -7.80
CA ARG A 211 -15.05 0.12 -6.39
C ARG A 211 -13.94 -0.37 -5.47
N LYS A 212 -13.24 -1.43 -5.87
CA LYS A 212 -12.09 -1.96 -5.10
C LYS A 212 -10.93 -0.97 -5.07
N LEU A 213 -10.69 -0.23 -6.16
CA LEU A 213 -9.70 0.83 -6.17
C LEU A 213 -10.09 1.97 -5.23
N ASP A 214 -11.35 2.38 -5.19
CA ASP A 214 -11.84 3.40 -4.23
C ASP A 214 -11.69 2.97 -2.77
N GLU A 215 -12.04 1.71 -2.47
CA GLU A 215 -11.82 1.12 -1.15
C GLU A 215 -10.33 1.21 -0.75
N VAL A 216 -9.42 0.82 -1.64
CA VAL A 216 -7.98 0.88 -1.37
C VAL A 216 -7.48 2.32 -1.26
N MET A 217 -7.95 3.23 -2.12
CA MET A 217 -7.60 4.65 -2.05
C MET A 217 -8.03 5.27 -0.73
N SER A 218 -9.15 4.82 -0.15
CA SER A 218 -9.58 5.24 1.17
C SER A 218 -8.62 4.82 2.30
N LEU A 219 -7.85 3.73 2.14
CA LEU A 219 -6.74 3.37 3.05
C LEU A 219 -5.47 4.14 2.72
N PHE A 220 -5.17 4.34 1.43
CA PHE A 220 -4.03 5.14 0.97
C PHE A 220 -4.06 6.57 1.53
N ARG A 221 -5.24 7.18 1.72
CA ARG A 221 -5.36 8.49 2.39
C ARG A 221 -4.80 8.51 3.81
N LEU A 222 -4.85 7.38 4.51
CA LEU A 222 -4.44 7.28 5.90
C LEU A 222 -2.93 7.06 6.07
N ILE A 223 -2.20 6.68 5.02
CA ILE A 223 -0.75 6.40 5.13
C ILE A 223 0.09 7.68 5.07
N HIS A 224 1.17 7.71 5.87
CA HIS A 224 2.20 8.75 5.79
C HIS A 224 3.27 8.45 4.73
N GLY A 225 3.60 7.17 4.51
CA GLY A 225 4.65 6.74 3.56
C GLY A 225 4.20 6.74 2.09
N LYS A 226 3.63 7.84 1.58
CA LYS A 226 3.13 7.89 0.19
C LYS A 226 4.23 7.77 -0.86
N ASP A 227 5.43 8.23 -0.54
CA ASP A 227 6.65 8.06 -1.35
C ASP A 227 7.08 6.60 -1.49
N VAL A 228 6.91 5.81 -0.42
CA VAL A 228 7.13 4.35 -0.44
C VAL A 228 6.13 3.70 -1.40
N PHE A 229 4.85 4.03 -1.26
CA PHE A 229 3.81 3.56 -2.19
C PHE A 229 4.16 3.93 -3.64
N GLU A 230 4.52 5.20 -3.90
CA GLU A 230 4.86 5.68 -5.24
C GLU A 230 5.95 4.83 -5.89
N LYS A 231 7.03 4.54 -5.15
CA LYS A 231 8.16 3.81 -5.71
C LYS A 231 7.84 2.36 -6.05
N PHE A 232 7.16 1.65 -5.14
CA PHE A 232 6.70 0.29 -5.41
C PHE A 232 5.67 0.27 -6.55
N TYR A 233 4.70 1.20 -6.52
CA TYR A 233 3.69 1.32 -7.56
C TYR A 233 4.30 1.61 -8.93
N LYS A 234 5.29 2.51 -9.01
CA LYS A 234 6.01 2.86 -10.25
C LYS A 234 6.78 1.66 -10.81
N SER A 235 7.51 0.94 -9.96
CA SER A 235 8.24 -0.28 -10.34
C SER A 235 7.31 -1.33 -10.93
N ASP A 236 6.17 -1.56 -10.28
CA ASP A 236 5.17 -2.53 -10.75
C ASP A 236 4.42 -2.06 -11.99
N LEU A 237 4.05 -0.77 -12.07
CA LEU A 237 3.46 -0.18 -13.28
C LEU A 237 4.41 -0.32 -14.48
N SER A 238 5.71 -0.06 -14.30
CA SER A 238 6.72 -0.25 -15.35
C SER A 238 6.68 -1.68 -15.90
N LYS A 239 6.62 -2.67 -15.01
CA LYS A 239 6.52 -4.08 -15.41
C LYS A 239 5.20 -4.35 -16.13
N ARG A 240 4.07 -3.82 -15.66
CA ARG A 240 2.75 -4.03 -16.31
C ARG A 240 2.69 -3.41 -17.71
N LEU A 241 3.17 -2.18 -17.88
CA LEU A 241 3.19 -1.48 -19.16
C LEU A 241 4.11 -2.15 -20.18
N LEU A 242 5.37 -2.45 -19.81
CA LEU A 242 6.34 -3.02 -20.75
C LEU A 242 6.03 -4.46 -21.15
N HIS A 243 5.35 -5.23 -20.29
CA HIS A 243 5.00 -6.62 -20.55
C HIS A 243 3.53 -6.83 -20.95
N SER A 244 2.78 -5.74 -21.15
CA SER A 244 1.36 -5.73 -21.51
C SER A 244 0.52 -6.66 -20.61
N ARG A 245 0.64 -6.48 -19.29
CA ARG A 245 -0.05 -7.30 -18.28
C ARG A 245 -1.16 -6.57 -17.54
N SER A 246 -1.42 -5.31 -17.85
CA SER A 246 -2.54 -4.56 -17.31
C SER A 246 -3.87 -5.23 -17.65
N ALA A 247 -4.81 -5.22 -16.72
CA ALA A 247 -6.16 -5.74 -16.91
C ALA A 247 -6.95 -4.90 -17.91
N SER A 248 -6.82 -3.57 -17.81
CA SER A 248 -7.44 -2.59 -18.70
C SER A 248 -6.59 -1.32 -18.74
N ASP A 249 -6.40 -0.73 -19.91
CA ASP A 249 -5.72 0.56 -20.08
C ASP A 249 -6.53 1.69 -19.42
N ASP A 250 -7.86 1.60 -19.45
CA ASP A 250 -8.77 2.59 -18.84
C ASP A 250 -8.70 2.52 -17.30
N ALA A 251 -8.62 1.31 -16.74
CA ALA A 251 -8.44 1.14 -15.30
C ALA A 251 -7.12 1.77 -14.81
N GLU A 252 -6.04 1.63 -15.58
CA GLU A 252 -4.75 2.22 -15.22
C GLU A 252 -4.80 3.76 -15.26
N LYS A 253 -5.48 4.34 -16.27
CA LYS A 253 -5.72 5.79 -16.36
C LYS A 253 -6.62 6.28 -15.21
N ALA A 254 -7.64 5.51 -14.84
CA ALA A 254 -8.53 5.84 -13.71
C ALA A 254 -7.76 5.85 -12.38
N MET A 255 -6.93 4.84 -12.11
CA MET A 255 -6.08 4.79 -10.92
C MET A 255 -5.12 5.99 -10.85
N LEU A 256 -4.51 6.35 -11.98
CA LEU A 256 -3.64 7.52 -12.07
C LEU A 256 -4.39 8.83 -11.75
N SER A 257 -5.63 8.96 -12.21
CA SER A 257 -6.49 10.10 -11.88
C SER A 257 -6.79 10.18 -10.39
N LYS A 258 -7.13 9.04 -9.74
CA LYS A 258 -7.35 8.99 -8.29
C LYS A 258 -6.08 9.36 -7.51
N LEU A 259 -4.91 8.91 -7.93
CA LEU A 259 -3.63 9.31 -7.31
C LEU A 259 -3.34 10.81 -7.47
N LYS A 260 -3.67 11.37 -8.64
CA LYS A 260 -3.50 12.81 -8.93
C LYS A 260 -4.41 13.68 -8.07
N GLU A 261 -5.65 13.25 -7.84
CA GLU A 261 -6.59 13.92 -6.96
C GLU A 261 -6.08 13.96 -5.51
N GLU A 262 -5.55 12.84 -5.00
CA GLU A 262 -5.11 12.73 -3.62
C GLU A 262 -3.74 13.35 -3.32
N CYS A 263 -2.82 13.35 -4.29
CA CYS A 263 -1.42 13.75 -4.08
C CYS A 263 -0.97 14.94 -4.95
N GLY A 264 -1.79 15.35 -5.92
CA GLY A 264 -1.46 16.42 -6.86
C GLY A 264 -0.59 15.98 -8.04
N GLY A 265 -0.46 16.84 -9.04
CA GLY A 265 0.22 16.54 -10.30
C GLY A 265 1.74 16.31 -10.21
N GLN A 266 2.42 16.83 -9.18
CA GLN A 266 3.86 16.58 -8.99
C GLN A 266 4.13 15.10 -8.64
N PHE A 267 3.24 14.48 -7.86
CA PHE A 267 3.35 13.08 -7.48
C PHE A 267 3.15 12.15 -8.68
N THR A 268 2.18 12.48 -9.55
CA THR A 268 1.86 11.64 -10.71
C THR A 268 2.69 11.94 -11.95
N GLN A 269 3.52 12.99 -11.96
CA GLN A 269 4.24 13.48 -13.14
C GLN A 269 5.04 12.37 -13.86
N LYS A 270 5.80 11.57 -13.11
CA LYS A 270 6.61 10.49 -13.68
C LYS A 270 5.72 9.38 -14.24
N LEU A 271 4.65 9.02 -13.53
CA LEU A 271 3.69 7.99 -13.95
C LEU A 271 2.94 8.42 -15.23
N GLU A 272 2.48 9.67 -15.30
CA GLU A 272 1.89 10.26 -16.52
C GLU A 272 2.87 10.23 -17.69
N GLY A 273 4.15 10.55 -17.42
CA GLY A 273 5.23 10.43 -18.40
C GLY A 273 5.42 9.01 -18.94
N MET A 274 5.25 7.99 -18.09
CA MET A 274 5.34 6.58 -18.52
C MET A 274 4.24 6.22 -19.53
N PHE A 275 2.99 6.65 -19.32
CA PHE A 275 1.91 6.42 -20.30
C PHE A 275 2.20 7.11 -21.63
N LYS A 276 2.63 8.38 -21.57
CA LYS A 276 2.96 9.16 -22.76
C LYS A 276 4.08 8.51 -23.57
N ASP A 277 5.11 8.01 -22.90
CA ASP A 277 6.22 7.30 -23.54
C ASP A 277 5.73 6.03 -24.27
N ILE A 278 4.81 5.27 -23.67
CA ILE A 278 4.24 4.05 -24.31
C ILE A 278 3.39 4.41 -25.53
N GLU A 279 2.53 5.43 -25.44
CA GLU A 279 1.70 5.88 -26.55
C GLU A 279 2.58 6.38 -27.72
N LEU A 280 3.54 7.26 -27.44
CA LEU A 280 4.48 7.77 -28.45
C LEU A 280 5.33 6.65 -29.06
N SER A 281 5.73 5.66 -28.26
CA SER A 281 6.48 4.50 -28.76
C SER A 281 5.71 3.70 -29.81
N ARG A 282 4.40 3.52 -29.61
CA ARG A 282 3.54 2.82 -30.60
C ARG A 282 3.53 3.58 -31.92
N GLU A 283 3.40 4.90 -31.89
CA GLU A 283 3.42 5.74 -33.10
C GLU A 283 4.76 5.69 -33.82
N VAL A 284 5.87 5.80 -33.08
CA VAL A 284 7.24 5.71 -33.65
C VAL A 284 7.44 4.33 -34.29
N MET A 285 6.94 3.26 -33.68
CA MET A 285 7.04 1.91 -34.24
C MET A 285 6.22 1.72 -35.51
N VAL A 286 5.05 2.36 -35.64
CA VAL A 286 4.28 2.37 -36.89
C VAL A 286 5.09 3.03 -38.01
N GLN A 287 5.73 4.17 -37.72
CA GLN A 287 6.58 4.88 -38.68
C GLN A 287 7.84 4.07 -39.06
N TYR A 288 8.44 3.38 -38.09
CA TYR A 288 9.59 2.51 -38.33
C TYR A 288 9.23 1.34 -39.26
N LYS A 289 8.09 0.68 -39.01
CA LYS A 289 7.60 -0.44 -39.84
C LYS A 289 7.21 0.01 -41.26
N ALA A 290 6.80 1.27 -41.43
CA ALA A 290 6.49 1.85 -42.74
C ALA A 290 7.73 2.29 -43.53
N THR A 291 8.88 2.43 -42.86
CA THR A 291 10.14 2.79 -43.53
C THR A 291 10.62 1.57 -44.33
N PRO A 292 10.93 1.71 -45.63
CA PRO A 292 11.38 0.59 -46.44
C PRO A 292 12.62 -0.02 -45.80
N LYS A 293 12.60 -1.35 -45.60
CA LYS A 293 13.76 -2.09 -45.09
C LYS A 293 14.92 -1.85 -46.05
N CYS A 294 16.09 -1.50 -45.54
CA CYS A 294 17.28 -1.40 -46.37
C CYS A 294 17.52 -2.77 -47.05
N PRO A 295 17.78 -2.84 -48.37
CA PRO A 295 17.99 -4.11 -49.08
C PRO A 295 19.14 -4.95 -48.50
N GLU A 296 20.13 -4.30 -47.88
CA GLU A 296 21.29 -4.93 -47.23
C GLU A 296 20.96 -5.58 -45.88
N THR A 297 19.76 -5.39 -45.35
CA THR A 297 19.37 -5.80 -44.00
C THR A 297 18.02 -6.52 -43.97
N VAL A 298 17.89 -7.62 -44.73
CA VAL A 298 16.80 -8.57 -44.52
C VAL A 298 17.10 -9.32 -43.21
N PHE A 299 16.66 -8.74 -42.10
CA PHE A 299 16.66 -9.44 -40.83
C PHE A 299 15.45 -10.37 -40.76
N ASP A 300 15.68 -11.66 -40.52
CA ASP A 300 14.63 -12.65 -40.19
C ASP A 300 14.01 -12.44 -38.79
N ILE A 301 14.34 -11.33 -38.13
CA ILE A 301 13.93 -11.01 -36.76
C ILE A 301 13.02 -9.78 -36.80
N GLU A 302 11.82 -9.92 -36.24
CA GLU A 302 10.92 -8.78 -36.01
C GLU A 302 11.36 -8.00 -34.78
N LEU A 303 11.60 -6.69 -34.94
CA LEU A 303 11.96 -5.78 -33.86
C LEU A 303 10.75 -4.92 -33.46
N SER A 304 10.51 -4.83 -32.14
CA SER A 304 9.60 -3.86 -31.54
C SER A 304 10.32 -3.12 -30.41
N VAL A 305 10.27 -1.79 -30.40
CA VAL A 305 11.02 -0.95 -29.46
C VAL A 305 10.06 -0.01 -28.73
N ASN A 306 10.21 0.06 -27.40
CA ASN A 306 9.61 1.10 -26.58
C ASN A 306 10.70 2.14 -26.23
N ILE A 307 10.44 3.40 -26.55
CA ILE A 307 11.32 4.53 -26.26
C ILE A 307 10.87 5.15 -24.95
N LEU A 308 11.75 5.12 -23.94
CA LEU A 308 11.43 5.51 -22.57
C LEU A 308 12.30 6.70 -22.14
N THR A 309 11.70 7.69 -21.49
CA THR A 309 12.41 8.86 -20.98
C THR A 309 13.15 8.53 -19.68
N THR A 310 14.49 8.64 -19.64
CA THR A 310 15.34 8.16 -18.53
C THR A 310 14.94 8.64 -17.13
N GLY A 311 14.32 9.82 -16.98
CA GLY A 311 13.86 10.32 -15.68
C GLY A 311 12.54 9.72 -15.16
N ASN A 312 11.72 9.13 -16.05
CA ASN A 312 10.39 8.64 -15.70
C ASN A 312 10.38 7.15 -15.34
N TRP A 313 11.41 6.39 -15.74
CA TRP A 313 11.43 4.93 -15.63
C TRP A 313 12.57 4.45 -14.76
N ASP A 314 12.33 3.40 -13.99
CA ASP A 314 13.40 2.74 -13.26
C ASP A 314 14.12 1.77 -14.21
N GLN A 315 15.43 1.93 -14.34
CA GLN A 315 16.27 1.09 -15.19
C GLN A 315 17.23 0.28 -14.33
N GLN A 316 17.14 -1.04 -14.41
CA GLN A 316 18.15 -1.93 -13.86
C GLN A 316 19.19 -2.24 -14.94
N PRO A 317 20.49 -2.16 -14.59
CA PRO A 317 21.55 -2.54 -15.51
C PRO A 317 21.50 -4.05 -15.76
N LEU A 318 21.67 -4.47 -17.01
CA LEU A 318 21.99 -5.84 -17.36
C LEU A 318 23.24 -5.82 -18.22
N VAL A 319 24.35 -6.27 -17.65
CA VAL A 319 25.59 -6.49 -18.39
C VAL A 319 25.50 -7.87 -19.02
N CYS A 320 25.46 -7.91 -20.35
CA CYS A 320 25.47 -9.16 -21.11
C CYS A 320 26.12 -8.96 -22.47
N ASN A 321 26.58 -10.07 -23.05
CA ASN A 321 27.06 -10.12 -24.42
C ASN A 321 25.87 -10.32 -25.37
N VAL A 322 25.63 -9.36 -26.27
CA VAL A 322 24.51 -9.36 -27.21
C VAL A 322 25.03 -9.77 -28.60
N PRO A 323 24.39 -10.73 -29.30
CA PRO A 323 24.83 -11.16 -30.63
C PRO A 323 24.87 -10.04 -31.66
N ASP A 324 25.77 -10.14 -32.63
CA ASP A 324 25.95 -9.15 -33.71
C ASP A 324 24.66 -8.89 -34.50
N SER A 325 23.83 -9.93 -34.70
CA SER A 325 22.53 -9.80 -35.37
C SER A 325 21.60 -8.83 -34.62
N PHE A 326 21.62 -8.84 -33.29
CA PHE A 326 20.82 -7.94 -32.46
C PHE A 326 21.44 -6.54 -32.41
N LEU A 327 22.77 -6.43 -32.36
CA LEU A 327 23.47 -5.14 -32.43
C LEU A 327 23.19 -4.43 -33.75
N ASN A 328 23.24 -5.13 -34.88
CA ASN A 328 22.92 -4.58 -36.19
C ASN A 328 21.48 -4.05 -36.27
N LEU A 329 20.52 -4.77 -35.67
CA LEU A 329 19.13 -4.31 -35.54
C LEU A 329 19.00 -3.05 -34.68
N GLN A 330 19.72 -3.01 -33.55
CA GLN A 330 19.75 -1.85 -32.66
C GLN A 330 20.34 -0.62 -33.35
N GLU A 331 21.42 -0.79 -34.12
CA GLU A 331 22.03 0.30 -34.91
C GLU A 331 21.11 0.78 -36.03
N HIS A 332 20.43 -0.13 -36.73
CA HIS A 332 19.46 0.26 -37.76
C HIS A 332 18.34 1.13 -37.17
N PHE A 333 17.78 0.71 -36.03
CA PHE A 333 16.78 1.51 -35.32
C PHE A 333 17.36 2.85 -34.82
N ARG A 334 18.60 2.85 -34.29
CA ARG A 334 19.27 4.08 -33.83
C ARG A 334 19.45 5.08 -34.98
N LYS A 335 19.86 4.63 -36.17
CA LYS A 335 19.97 5.47 -37.36
C LYS A 335 18.62 6.07 -37.73
N PHE A 336 17.56 5.26 -37.81
CA PHE A 336 16.20 5.72 -38.07
C PHE A 336 15.75 6.80 -37.07
N TYR A 337 15.95 6.57 -35.77
CA TYR A 337 15.51 7.50 -34.74
C TYR A 337 16.31 8.81 -34.76
N SER A 338 17.62 8.73 -35.03
CA SER A 338 18.52 9.90 -35.03
C SER A 338 18.21 10.89 -36.16
N VAL A 339 17.65 10.43 -37.29
CA VAL A 339 17.24 11.31 -38.40
C VAL A 339 16.20 12.34 -37.95
N LYS A 340 15.21 11.90 -37.16
CA LYS A 340 14.16 12.80 -36.64
C LYS A 340 14.53 13.45 -35.31
N HIS A 341 15.40 12.83 -34.52
CA HIS A 341 15.74 13.24 -33.16
C HIS A 341 17.25 13.41 -32.93
N HIS A 342 17.89 14.26 -33.72
CA HIS A 342 19.35 14.46 -33.74
C HIS A 342 19.97 14.90 -32.40
N GLN A 343 19.19 15.50 -31.49
CA GLN A 343 19.68 15.94 -30.17
C GLN A 343 19.57 14.87 -29.07
N ARG A 344 19.07 13.67 -29.39
CA ARG A 344 18.81 12.62 -28.41
C ARG A 344 19.78 11.46 -28.56
N LYS A 345 20.22 10.90 -27.44
CA LYS A 345 21.05 9.69 -27.39
C LYS A 345 20.21 8.51 -26.89
N LEU A 346 20.25 7.39 -27.62
CA LEU A 346 19.56 6.15 -27.24
C LEU A 346 20.50 5.16 -26.55
N THR A 347 20.06 4.67 -25.40
CA THR A 347 20.68 3.58 -24.64
C THR A 347 19.68 2.44 -24.50
N PHE A 348 20.08 1.23 -24.89
CA PHE A 348 19.19 0.07 -24.82
C PHE A 348 19.17 -0.54 -23.41
N ALA A 349 17.99 -0.60 -22.81
CA ALA A 349 17.79 -1.22 -21.50
C ALA A 349 17.54 -2.74 -21.65
N HIS A 350 18.61 -3.52 -21.62
CA HIS A 350 18.57 -4.97 -21.85
C HIS A 350 17.78 -5.77 -20.79
N TYR A 351 17.69 -5.28 -19.55
CA TYR A 351 16.99 -5.97 -18.48
C TYR A 351 15.51 -6.24 -18.79
N ASN A 352 14.80 -5.22 -19.30
CA ASN A 352 13.37 -5.29 -19.64
C ASN A 352 13.11 -5.85 -21.05
N SER A 353 14.16 -6.27 -21.76
CA SER A 353 14.03 -6.79 -23.11
C SER A 353 13.49 -8.23 -23.08
N SER A 354 12.59 -8.55 -24.00
CA SER A 354 12.02 -9.90 -24.15
C SER A 354 12.15 -10.38 -25.59
N LEU A 355 12.22 -11.70 -25.77
CA LEU A 355 12.31 -12.35 -27.07
C LEU A 355 11.17 -13.37 -27.22
N LEU A 356 10.74 -13.56 -28.47
CA LEU A 356 9.88 -14.66 -28.88
C LEU A 356 10.73 -15.63 -29.69
N ILE A 357 11.04 -16.79 -29.12
CA ILE A 357 11.87 -17.81 -29.75
C ILE A 357 11.00 -18.98 -30.20
N ILE A 358 11.13 -19.38 -31.46
CA ILE A 358 10.49 -20.59 -31.97
C ILE A 358 11.42 -21.78 -31.69
N ALA A 359 11.01 -22.64 -30.76
CA ALA A 359 11.71 -23.88 -30.46
C ALA A 359 11.14 -25.03 -31.28
N ASN A 360 12.00 -25.71 -32.03
CA ASN A 360 11.65 -26.85 -32.87
C ASN A 360 11.93 -28.16 -32.12
N TYR A 361 10.87 -28.87 -31.73
CA TYR A 361 10.91 -30.19 -31.12
C TYR A 361 10.49 -31.27 -32.12
N LYS A 362 10.91 -32.51 -31.87
CA LYS A 362 10.41 -33.69 -32.57
C LYS A 362 9.44 -34.44 -31.66
N ARG A 363 8.26 -34.79 -32.16
CA ARG A 363 7.32 -35.64 -31.41
C ARG A 363 7.78 -37.10 -31.46
N ALA A 364 7.28 -37.91 -30.53
CA ALA A 364 7.48 -39.37 -30.53
C ALA A 364 6.97 -40.05 -31.82
N ASP A 365 6.04 -39.43 -32.54
CA ASP A 365 5.51 -39.88 -33.84
C ASP A 365 6.33 -39.38 -35.06
N GLY A 366 7.49 -38.74 -34.82
CA GLY A 366 8.37 -38.19 -35.86
C GLY A 366 7.93 -36.85 -36.46
N LYS A 367 6.74 -36.33 -36.11
CA LYS A 367 6.27 -35.03 -36.63
C LYS A 367 6.93 -33.85 -35.91
N PRO A 368 7.19 -32.73 -36.62
CA PRO A 368 7.72 -31.52 -35.98
C PRO A 368 6.66 -30.92 -35.04
N ARG A 369 7.11 -30.51 -33.85
CA ARG A 369 6.33 -29.75 -32.88
C ARG A 369 7.04 -28.45 -32.61
N LYS A 370 6.34 -27.35 -32.86
CA LYS A 370 6.87 -26.00 -32.61
C LYS A 370 6.28 -25.46 -31.31
N HIS A 371 7.12 -24.78 -30.54
CA HIS A 371 6.71 -24.03 -29.37
C HIS A 371 7.21 -22.60 -29.48
N GLU A 372 6.32 -21.64 -29.25
CA GLU A 372 6.68 -20.23 -29.12
C GLU A 372 7.01 -19.92 -27.67
N LEU A 373 8.28 -19.63 -27.42
CA LEU A 373 8.82 -19.33 -26.10
C LEU A 373 8.93 -17.81 -25.94
N GLN A 374 8.09 -17.23 -25.09
CA GLN A 374 8.26 -15.85 -24.66
C GLN A 374 9.19 -15.83 -23.45
N VAL A 375 10.42 -15.36 -23.67
CA VAL A 375 11.53 -15.38 -22.72
C VAL A 375 12.10 -13.98 -22.51
N SER A 376 12.84 -13.78 -21.42
CA SER A 376 13.67 -12.57 -21.29
C SER A 376 14.85 -12.61 -22.25
N LEU A 377 15.48 -11.45 -22.50
CA LEU A 377 16.72 -11.39 -23.27
C LEU A 377 17.79 -12.30 -22.65
N ALA A 378 17.98 -12.25 -21.33
CA ALA A 378 18.94 -13.10 -20.62
C ALA A 378 18.67 -14.60 -20.82
N GLN A 379 17.41 -15.03 -20.73
CA GLN A 379 17.01 -16.42 -21.00
C GLN A 379 17.25 -16.80 -22.47
N GLY A 380 16.90 -15.91 -23.39
CA GLY A 380 17.08 -16.15 -24.82
C GLY A 380 18.54 -16.26 -25.22
N LEU A 381 19.43 -15.42 -24.67
CA LEU A 381 20.88 -15.53 -24.87
C LEU A 381 21.40 -16.90 -24.45
N ILE A 382 20.96 -17.42 -23.31
CA ILE A 382 21.33 -18.78 -22.85
C ILE A 382 20.81 -19.83 -23.84
N LEU A 383 19.53 -19.77 -24.22
CA LEU A 383 18.93 -20.75 -25.12
C LEU A 383 19.60 -20.77 -26.51
N LEU A 384 20.01 -19.60 -27.02
CA LEU A 384 20.69 -19.49 -28.32
C LEU A 384 22.04 -20.20 -28.35
N LEU A 385 22.73 -20.36 -27.21
CA LEU A 385 24.00 -21.10 -27.14
C LEU A 385 23.81 -22.58 -27.49
N PHE A 386 22.66 -23.16 -27.14
CA PHE A 386 22.35 -24.57 -27.39
C PHE A 386 22.05 -24.89 -28.86
N ASN A 387 22.01 -23.88 -29.75
CA ASN A 387 22.02 -24.12 -31.20
C ASN A 387 23.40 -24.55 -31.72
N ARG A 388 24.47 -24.32 -30.94
CA ARG A 388 25.87 -24.62 -31.32
C ARG A 388 26.50 -25.73 -30.46
N ALA A 389 25.89 -26.08 -29.33
CA ALA A 389 26.39 -27.09 -28.40
C ALA A 389 25.24 -27.83 -27.73
N ASP A 390 25.33 -29.16 -27.63
CA ASP A 390 24.29 -29.99 -27.01
C ASP A 390 24.30 -29.91 -25.48
N SER A 391 25.46 -29.62 -24.89
CA SER A 391 25.67 -29.55 -23.44
C SER A 391 26.73 -28.51 -23.08
N LEU A 392 26.46 -27.69 -22.06
CA LEU A 392 27.32 -26.61 -21.59
C LEU A 392 27.36 -26.59 -20.06
N THR A 393 28.53 -26.28 -19.50
CA THR A 393 28.73 -26.04 -18.07
C THR A 393 28.30 -24.62 -17.69
N TYR A 394 28.05 -24.41 -16.40
CA TYR A 394 27.78 -23.07 -15.86
C TYR A 394 28.89 -22.06 -16.20
N GLY A 395 30.15 -22.48 -16.15
CA GLY A 395 31.31 -21.64 -16.50
C GLY A 395 31.31 -21.19 -17.97
N GLU A 396 31.07 -22.11 -18.90
CA GLU A 396 31.01 -21.81 -20.34
C GLU A 396 29.85 -20.85 -20.68
N ILE A 397 28.68 -21.06 -20.06
CA ILE A 397 27.53 -20.17 -20.23
C ILE A 397 27.84 -18.77 -19.68
N LYS A 398 28.52 -18.68 -18.54
CA LYS A 398 28.93 -17.40 -17.93
C LYS A 398 29.89 -16.64 -18.82
N GLU A 399 30.89 -17.31 -19.36
CA GLU A 399 31.89 -16.69 -20.23
C GLU A 399 31.26 -16.18 -21.53
N ALA A 400 30.40 -16.99 -22.16
CA ALA A 400 29.74 -16.62 -23.41
C ALA A 400 28.76 -15.44 -23.23
N THR A 401 28.01 -15.41 -22.13
CA THR A 401 26.97 -14.40 -21.89
C THR A 401 27.44 -13.19 -21.09
N LYS A 402 28.55 -13.29 -20.35
CA LYS A 402 29.10 -12.29 -19.42
C LYS A 402 28.12 -11.78 -18.37
N MET A 403 27.10 -12.57 -18.03
CA MET A 403 26.11 -12.21 -17.01
C MET A 403 26.64 -12.46 -15.59
N GLU A 404 26.10 -11.70 -14.62
CA GLU A 404 26.41 -11.87 -13.21
C GLU A 404 25.88 -13.21 -12.65
N ASN A 405 26.58 -13.78 -11.67
CA ASN A 405 26.25 -15.06 -11.04
C ASN A 405 24.79 -15.14 -10.53
N LEU A 406 24.31 -14.10 -9.85
CA LEU A 406 22.95 -14.06 -9.31
C LEU A 406 21.90 -14.10 -10.43
N THR A 407 22.05 -13.23 -11.43
CA THR A 407 21.17 -13.20 -12.61
C THR A 407 21.19 -14.55 -13.33
N MET A 408 22.37 -15.12 -13.55
CA MET A 408 22.52 -16.36 -14.31
C MET A 408 21.92 -17.57 -13.58
N ARG A 409 22.17 -17.73 -12.27
CA ARG A 409 21.55 -18.79 -11.46
C ARG A 409 20.03 -18.72 -11.53
N ARG A 410 19.49 -17.50 -11.44
CA ARG A 410 18.05 -17.23 -11.53
C ARG A 410 17.48 -17.64 -12.90
N GLN A 411 18.14 -17.26 -14.00
CA GLN A 411 17.68 -17.65 -15.34
C GLN A 411 17.79 -19.16 -15.58
N LEU A 412 18.90 -19.80 -15.19
CA LEU A 412 19.09 -21.24 -15.34
C LEU A 412 18.09 -22.04 -14.51
N HIS A 413 17.79 -21.62 -13.28
CA HIS A 413 16.75 -22.23 -12.46
C HIS A 413 15.39 -22.19 -13.19
N SER A 414 15.05 -21.04 -13.79
CA SER A 414 13.81 -20.86 -14.57
C SER A 414 13.69 -21.83 -15.75
N LEU A 415 14.81 -22.13 -16.41
CA LEU A 415 14.86 -22.93 -17.64
C LEU A 415 15.04 -24.43 -17.39
N SER A 416 15.51 -24.84 -16.21
CA SER A 416 15.89 -26.24 -15.93
C SER A 416 15.15 -26.91 -14.77
N VAL A 417 14.77 -26.15 -13.74
CA VAL A 417 14.17 -26.71 -12.51
C VAL A 417 12.65 -26.51 -12.49
N ASN A 418 12.15 -25.46 -13.12
CA ASN A 418 10.72 -25.18 -13.16
C ASN A 418 9.95 -26.27 -13.94
N PRO A 419 9.02 -27.02 -13.29
CA PRO A 419 8.29 -28.10 -13.96
C PRO A 419 7.50 -27.65 -15.19
N LYS A 420 7.09 -26.37 -15.24
CA LYS A 420 6.33 -25.80 -16.36
C LYS A 420 7.20 -25.37 -17.54
N ALA A 421 8.52 -25.23 -17.34
CA ALA A 421 9.44 -24.66 -18.31
C ALA A 421 10.81 -25.37 -18.30
N ARG A 422 10.81 -26.70 -18.15
CA ARG A 422 12.00 -27.55 -18.16
C ARG A 422 12.52 -27.76 -19.59
N ILE A 423 13.05 -26.70 -20.17
CA ILE A 423 13.62 -26.68 -21.53
C ILE A 423 15.06 -27.20 -21.51
N LEU A 424 15.76 -26.96 -20.40
CA LEU A 424 17.10 -27.48 -20.17
C LEU A 424 17.03 -28.62 -19.14
N LEU A 425 17.86 -29.64 -19.33
CA LEU A 425 18.11 -30.68 -18.34
C LEU A 425 19.34 -30.27 -17.53
N LYS A 426 19.25 -30.42 -16.20
CA LYS A 426 20.37 -30.24 -15.27
C LYS A 426 20.85 -31.63 -14.86
N GLU A 427 22.13 -31.90 -15.02
CA GLU A 427 22.70 -33.23 -14.71
C GLU A 427 22.68 -33.55 -13.21
N SER A 428 22.88 -32.54 -12.36
CA SER A 428 22.88 -32.75 -10.92
C SER A 428 21.45 -32.83 -10.34
N LYS A 429 21.23 -33.80 -9.45
CA LYS A 429 19.96 -34.03 -8.77
C LYS A 429 19.79 -33.07 -7.59
N GLY A 430 19.39 -31.82 -7.87
CA GLY A 430 19.14 -30.80 -6.85
C GLY A 430 18.31 -29.63 -7.39
N LYS A 431 17.64 -28.89 -6.49
CA LYS A 431 16.88 -27.69 -6.87
C LYS A 431 17.78 -26.48 -7.09
N ASP A 432 18.89 -26.39 -6.38
CA ASP A 432 19.81 -25.26 -6.47
C ASP A 432 20.77 -25.39 -7.66
N ILE A 433 21.06 -24.26 -8.29
CA ILE A 433 22.05 -24.16 -9.37
C ILE A 433 23.44 -23.93 -8.76
N LYS A 434 24.37 -24.83 -9.02
CA LYS A 434 25.79 -24.77 -8.62
C LYS A 434 26.68 -24.44 -9.82
N GLU A 435 27.88 -23.91 -9.55
CA GLU A 435 28.84 -23.53 -10.62
C GLU A 435 29.48 -24.74 -11.30
N THR A 436 29.39 -25.92 -10.68
CA THR A 436 29.83 -27.20 -11.26
C THR A 436 28.75 -27.87 -12.10
N ASP A 437 27.55 -27.28 -12.21
CA ASP A 437 26.45 -27.90 -12.93
C ASP A 437 26.64 -27.81 -14.44
N ARG A 438 26.19 -28.87 -15.12
CA ARG A 438 26.11 -28.98 -16.57
C ARG A 438 24.65 -29.04 -17.00
N PHE A 439 24.36 -28.37 -18.11
CA PHE A 439 23.05 -28.20 -18.69
C PHE A 439 23.03 -28.72 -20.11
N SER A 440 21.98 -29.43 -20.49
CA SER A 440 21.77 -29.91 -21.86
C SER A 440 20.37 -29.58 -22.35
N TRP A 441 20.18 -29.58 -23.66
CA TRP A 441 18.85 -29.41 -24.26
C TRP A 441 17.91 -30.57 -23.88
N ASN A 442 16.66 -30.29 -23.54
CA ASN A 442 15.64 -31.31 -23.25
C ASN A 442 14.83 -31.68 -24.51
N PRO A 443 15.14 -32.77 -25.23
CA PRO A 443 14.38 -33.16 -26.43
C PRO A 443 12.95 -33.60 -26.10
N ASP A 444 12.72 -34.10 -24.88
CA ASP A 444 11.44 -34.68 -24.43
C ASP A 444 10.49 -33.64 -23.82
N PHE A 445 10.81 -32.35 -23.93
CA PHE A 445 9.96 -31.30 -23.39
C PHE A 445 8.58 -31.31 -24.07
N THR A 446 7.53 -31.36 -23.25
CA THR A 446 6.15 -31.28 -23.72
C THR A 446 5.37 -30.23 -22.95
N TYR A 447 4.63 -29.39 -23.69
CA TYR A 447 3.74 -28.39 -23.10
C TYR A 447 2.39 -28.34 -23.80
N LYS A 448 1.29 -28.28 -23.04
CA LYS A 448 -0.08 -28.38 -23.58
C LYS A 448 -0.41 -27.29 -24.60
N LEU A 449 0.14 -26.09 -24.43
CA LEU A 449 -0.13 -24.95 -25.30
C LEU A 449 1.01 -24.74 -26.30
N TYR A 450 0.68 -24.14 -27.45
CA TYR A 450 1.67 -23.75 -28.45
C TYR A 450 2.60 -22.64 -27.94
N LYS A 451 2.03 -21.64 -27.25
CA LYS A 451 2.75 -20.49 -26.68
C LYS A 451 3.01 -20.67 -25.19
N LEU A 452 4.27 -20.53 -24.78
CA LEU A 452 4.74 -20.65 -23.41
C LEU A 452 5.37 -19.33 -22.96
N LYS A 453 4.93 -18.81 -21.81
CA LYS A 453 5.52 -17.62 -21.17
C LYS A 453 6.41 -18.05 -20.01
N ILE A 454 7.72 -17.90 -20.18
CA ILE A 454 8.75 -18.30 -19.20
C ILE A 454 9.26 -17.11 -18.39
N ASN A 455 8.95 -15.89 -18.84
CA ASN A 455 9.44 -14.65 -18.22
C ASN A 455 8.87 -14.34 -16.80
N GLN A 456 8.31 -15.33 -16.10
CA GLN A 456 7.76 -15.16 -14.74
C GLN A 456 8.82 -14.75 -13.72
N VAL A 457 10.10 -15.04 -14.00
CA VAL A 457 11.22 -14.79 -13.08
C VAL A 457 11.69 -13.34 -13.07
N GLN A 458 11.51 -12.56 -14.15
CA GLN A 458 11.72 -11.10 -14.13
C GLN A 458 10.54 -10.34 -13.52
N ILE A 459 9.38 -10.99 -13.43
CA ILE A 459 8.13 -10.34 -13.02
C ILE A 459 7.93 -10.39 -11.51
N LYS A 460 8.55 -11.36 -10.81
CA LYS A 460 8.51 -11.43 -9.35
C LYS A 460 9.64 -10.59 -8.77
N GLU A 461 9.26 -9.60 -7.96
CA GLU A 461 10.21 -8.85 -7.15
C GLU A 461 10.96 -9.79 -6.19
N THR A 462 12.28 -9.66 -6.14
CA THR A 462 13.11 -10.43 -5.20
C THR A 462 13.23 -9.73 -3.85
N ILE A 463 13.61 -10.47 -2.81
CA ILE A 463 13.89 -9.89 -1.48
C ILE A 463 14.99 -8.82 -1.58
N GLU A 464 15.99 -9.05 -2.43
CA GLU A 464 17.08 -8.11 -2.65
C GLU A 464 16.61 -6.85 -3.37
N GLU A 465 15.85 -6.99 -4.46
CA GLU A 465 15.25 -5.85 -5.19
C GLU A 465 14.36 -5.02 -4.25
N ASN A 466 13.63 -5.66 -3.34
CA ASN A 466 12.80 -4.98 -2.36
C ASN A 466 13.63 -4.21 -1.32
N ARG A 467 14.73 -4.81 -0.85
CA ARG A 467 15.68 -4.18 0.07
C ARG A 467 16.35 -2.96 -0.57
N GLU A 468 16.84 -3.10 -1.80
CA GLU A 468 17.42 -2.02 -2.58
C GLU A 468 16.42 -0.88 -2.81
N THR A 469 15.18 -1.22 -3.17
CA THR A 469 14.11 -0.23 -3.34
C THR A 469 13.88 0.55 -2.05
N THR A 470 13.85 -0.14 -0.90
CA THR A 470 13.70 0.46 0.43
C THR A 470 14.88 1.37 0.79
N GLU A 471 16.11 0.94 0.51
CA GLU A 471 17.31 1.72 0.78
C GLU A 471 17.36 3.00 -0.07
N GLN A 472 17.03 2.89 -1.36
CA GLN A 472 16.96 4.06 -2.22
C GLN A 472 15.88 5.05 -1.77
N ILE A 473 14.73 4.60 -1.23
CA ILE A 473 13.72 5.51 -0.64
C ILE A 473 14.34 6.34 0.49
N PHE A 474 15.14 5.70 1.35
CA PHE A 474 15.78 6.40 2.44
C PHE A 474 16.80 7.44 1.94
N GLN A 475 17.58 7.09 0.92
CA GLN A 475 18.50 8.04 0.27
C GLN A 475 17.74 9.20 -0.40
N ASP A 476 16.66 8.92 -1.12
CA ASP A 476 15.80 9.94 -1.76
C ASP A 476 15.23 10.92 -0.72
N ARG A 477 14.78 10.42 0.44
CA ARG A 477 14.31 11.25 1.56
C ARG A 477 15.38 12.20 2.07
N GLN A 478 16.63 11.74 2.18
CA GLN A 478 17.74 12.61 2.61
C GLN A 478 17.99 13.75 1.64
N LEU A 479 17.97 13.46 0.33
CA LEU A 479 18.12 14.48 -0.71
C LEU A 479 16.94 15.47 -0.71
N GLN A 480 15.72 14.99 -0.47
CA GLN A 480 14.54 15.84 -0.33
C GLN A 480 14.61 16.75 0.89
N ILE A 481 15.09 16.22 2.03
CA ILE A 481 15.33 17.02 3.24
C ILE A 481 16.34 18.12 2.95
N ASP A 482 17.49 17.78 2.36
CA ASP A 482 18.52 18.77 2.04
C ASP A 482 18.00 19.87 1.12
N ALA A 483 17.31 19.48 0.04
CA ALA A 483 16.72 20.42 -0.91
C ALA A 483 15.65 21.32 -0.26
N ALA A 484 14.87 20.79 0.70
CA ALA A 484 13.90 21.56 1.46
C ALA A 484 14.58 22.57 2.38
N ILE A 485 15.59 22.14 3.15
CA ILE A 485 16.37 23.03 4.04
C ILE A 485 16.95 24.19 3.23
N VAL A 486 17.67 23.89 2.13
CA VAL A 486 18.30 24.91 1.29
C VAL A 486 17.25 25.87 0.71
N ARG A 487 16.09 25.37 0.26
CA ARG A 487 15.02 26.20 -0.30
C ARG A 487 14.41 27.15 0.76
N ILE A 488 14.12 26.65 1.95
CA ILE A 488 13.57 27.43 3.07
C ILE A 488 14.58 28.51 3.49
N MET A 489 15.84 28.10 3.70
CA MET A 489 16.91 28.99 4.15
C MET A 489 17.24 30.06 3.11
N LYS A 490 17.27 29.71 1.82
CA LYS A 490 17.45 30.68 0.74
C LYS A 490 16.35 31.75 0.70
N ALA A 491 15.10 31.36 0.99
CA ALA A 491 13.95 32.26 0.97
C ALA A 491 13.89 33.16 2.22
N LYS A 492 14.19 32.60 3.40
CA LYS A 492 14.05 33.31 4.69
C LYS A 492 15.34 34.00 5.14
N LYS A 493 16.49 33.64 4.57
CA LYS A 493 17.86 34.11 4.86
C LYS A 493 18.37 33.79 6.26
N THR A 494 17.56 34.03 7.28
CA THR A 494 17.84 33.71 8.69
C THR A 494 16.62 33.09 9.33
N LEU A 495 16.79 32.02 10.09
CA LEU A 495 15.69 31.34 10.76
C LEU A 495 16.14 30.70 12.07
N SER A 496 15.26 30.66 13.08
CA SER A 496 15.54 29.88 14.29
C SER A 496 15.33 28.38 14.07
N HIS A 497 15.94 27.55 14.90
CA HIS A 497 15.79 26.10 14.84
C HIS A 497 14.33 25.65 14.97
N PRO A 498 13.51 26.14 15.94
CA PRO A 498 12.11 25.74 16.03
C PRO A 498 11.29 26.11 14.78
N GLU A 499 11.52 27.29 14.21
CA GLU A 499 10.85 27.73 12.98
C GLU A 499 11.26 26.87 11.78
N LEU A 500 12.53 26.47 11.69
CA LEU A 500 13.02 25.63 10.60
C LEU A 500 12.39 24.24 10.69
N MET A 501 12.35 23.68 11.89
CA MET A 501 11.74 22.38 12.14
C MET A 501 10.24 22.41 11.80
N ALA A 502 9.52 23.45 12.21
CA ALA A 502 8.10 23.61 11.88
C ALA A 502 7.87 23.68 10.36
N ALA A 503 8.66 24.50 9.65
CA ALA A 503 8.57 24.62 8.20
C ALA A 503 8.91 23.30 7.47
N LEU A 504 9.88 22.53 7.98
CA LEU A 504 10.23 21.22 7.43
C LEU A 504 9.13 20.18 7.63
N PHE A 505 8.51 20.14 8.82
CA PHE A 505 7.39 19.23 9.09
C PHE A 505 6.13 19.57 8.28
N GLU A 506 5.94 20.86 7.95
CA GLU A 506 4.85 21.29 7.06
C GLU A 506 5.12 20.90 5.59
N GLN A 507 6.36 21.10 5.12
CA GLN A 507 6.71 20.85 3.71
C GLN A 507 6.91 19.36 3.39
N LEU A 508 7.50 18.58 4.30
CA LEU A 508 7.87 17.18 4.05
C LEU A 508 6.76 16.23 4.51
N LYS A 509 6.14 15.53 3.56
CA LYS A 509 4.97 14.67 3.79
C LYS A 509 5.31 13.20 4.07
N PHE A 510 6.47 12.91 4.67
CA PHE A 510 6.88 11.56 5.06
C PHE A 510 7.38 11.54 6.50
N PRO A 511 7.41 10.37 7.18
CA PRO A 511 7.88 10.27 8.56
C PRO A 511 9.36 10.65 8.67
N ILE A 512 9.65 11.66 9.49
CA ILE A 512 11.01 12.15 9.74
C ILE A 512 11.24 12.25 11.24
N SER A 513 12.40 11.79 11.71
CA SER A 513 12.79 11.96 13.11
C SER A 513 13.57 13.27 13.31
N PRO A 514 13.34 14.02 14.41
CA PRO A 514 14.14 15.21 14.73
C PRO A 514 15.67 14.96 14.75
N PRO A 515 16.18 13.81 15.26
CA PRO A 515 17.60 13.49 15.17
C PRO A 515 18.14 13.41 13.74
N ASP A 516 17.35 12.88 12.79
CA ASP A 516 17.76 12.78 11.39
C ASP A 516 17.83 14.17 10.75
N LEU A 517 16.85 15.06 11.01
CA LEU A 517 16.89 16.44 10.56
C LEU A 517 18.10 17.19 11.09
N LYS A 518 18.41 17.01 12.38
CA LYS A 518 19.61 17.62 12.98
C LYS A 518 20.87 17.18 12.25
N LYS A 519 21.04 15.87 11.99
CA LYS A 519 22.18 15.36 11.21
C LYS A 519 22.26 15.97 9.81
N ARG A 520 21.12 16.17 9.13
CA ARG A 520 21.09 16.81 7.81
C ARG A 520 21.47 18.30 7.87
N ILE A 521 21.02 19.01 8.90
CA ILE A 521 21.40 20.41 9.13
C ILE A 521 22.92 20.51 9.36
N GLU A 522 23.51 19.67 10.22
CA GLU A 522 24.98 19.67 10.43
C GLU A 522 25.73 19.40 9.12
N HIS A 523 25.29 18.41 8.35
CA HIS A 523 25.89 18.09 7.06
C HIS A 523 25.80 19.26 6.06
N LEU A 524 24.75 20.08 6.10
CA LEU A 524 24.65 21.29 5.27
C LEU A 524 25.49 22.45 5.80
N ILE A 525 25.77 22.49 7.10
CA ILE A 525 26.73 23.43 7.70
C ILE A 525 28.16 23.07 7.27
N GLU A 526 28.54 21.80 7.36
CA GLU A 526 29.84 21.30 6.91
C GLU A 526 30.11 21.54 5.42
N ARG A 527 29.05 21.72 4.63
CA ARG A 527 29.11 21.99 3.19
C ARG A 527 28.92 23.46 2.84
N ASP A 528 28.96 24.36 3.82
CA ASP A 528 28.85 25.81 3.66
C ASP A 528 27.57 26.28 2.95
N PHE A 529 26.46 25.54 3.05
CA PHE A 529 25.16 26.02 2.56
C PHE A 529 24.46 26.93 3.58
N ILE A 530 24.68 26.67 4.86
CA ILE A 530 24.11 27.39 6.00
C ILE A 530 25.15 27.49 7.11
N GLU A 531 25.12 28.54 7.91
CA GLU A 531 25.97 28.69 9.11
C GLU A 531 25.12 28.91 10.35
N ARG A 532 25.72 28.71 11.52
CA ARG A 532 25.12 29.14 12.78
C ARG A 532 25.47 30.60 13.02
N ASP A 533 24.50 31.35 13.53
CA ASP A 533 24.73 32.73 13.94
C ASP A 533 25.81 32.75 15.05
N PRO A 534 26.87 33.57 14.90
CA PRO A 534 27.96 33.67 15.89
C PRO A 534 27.47 34.04 17.30
N ASN A 535 26.36 34.78 17.38
CA ASN A 535 25.81 35.29 18.62
C ASN A 535 24.68 34.39 19.18
N CYS A 536 24.16 33.44 18.39
CA CYS A 536 23.01 32.63 18.79
C CYS A 536 23.02 31.24 18.14
N ALA A 537 23.42 30.22 18.91
CA ALA A 537 23.49 28.82 18.45
C ALA A 537 22.15 28.21 17.99
N THR A 538 21.02 28.87 18.27
CA THR A 538 19.68 28.43 17.85
C THR A 538 19.21 29.10 16.56
N LYS A 539 20.03 29.96 15.94
CA LYS A 539 19.75 30.61 14.66
C LYS A 539 20.70 30.12 13.58
N TYR A 540 20.14 29.95 12.39
CA TYR A 540 20.87 29.62 11.18
C TYR A 540 20.80 30.79 10.20
N ALA A 541 21.87 31.00 9.44
CA ALA A 541 21.94 31.94 8.33
C ALA A 541 22.30 31.21 7.03
N TYR A 542 21.80 31.69 5.89
CA TYR A 542 22.10 31.14 4.58
C TYR A 542 23.34 31.83 3.98
N ILE A 543 24.33 31.05 3.53
CA ILE A 543 25.66 31.57 3.13
C ILE A 543 25.73 31.91 1.63
N ALA A 544 24.91 31.26 0.78
CA ALA A 544 25.08 31.28 -0.67
C ALA A 544 24.28 32.34 -1.46
#